data_AF-A0AAV7JFZ4-F1
#
_entry.id   AF-A0AAV7JFZ4-F1
#
_cell.length_a   1.000
_cell.length_b   1.000
_cell.length_c   1.000
_cell.angle_alpha   90.00
_cell.angle_beta   90.00
_cell.angle_gamma   90.00
#
_symmetry.space_group_name_H-M   'P 1'
#
loop_
_entity.id
_entity.type
_entity.pdbx_description
1 polymer ?
#
loop_
_entity_poly.entity_id
_entity_poly.type
_entity_poly.pdbx_seq_one_letter_code
_entity_poly.pdbx_strand_id
1 'polypeptide(L)'
;MPSKCSNCNSFWLQATHTAPENTFNEIQDLYLFTFRSDYLSFGTTDGIILGNLNADCSYLSDEDFQKLSFNTDPAFSFGLKKGANSTSVYRNISCTYDNLILYKSIALEVTDIHVYNFSLALGKDSSQSLAISEHYPIEMKIKACASSVSREPFLTKNRKF
;
A
#
# COMPACT_ATOMS: atom_id res chain seq x y z
N MET A 1 6.03 -27.98 -22.84
CA MET A 1 6.98 -27.70 -21.73
C MET A 1 6.56 -26.40 -21.09
N PRO A 2 6.19 -26.34 -19.80
CA PRO A 2 5.94 -25.05 -19.15
C PRO A 2 7.28 -24.31 -19.05
N SER A 3 7.32 -23.10 -19.59
CA SER A 3 8.46 -22.19 -19.50
C SER A 3 8.84 -22.00 -18.04
N LYS A 4 10.10 -22.29 -17.67
CA LYS A 4 10.67 -21.88 -16.39
C LYS A 4 10.45 -20.37 -16.24
N CYS A 5 9.79 -19.94 -15.17
CA CYS A 5 9.89 -18.57 -14.69
C CYS A 5 11.36 -18.33 -14.32
N SER A 6 12.14 -17.79 -15.24
CA SER A 6 13.59 -17.64 -15.08
C SER A 6 14.01 -16.38 -14.34
N ASN A 7 13.09 -15.48 -13.98
CA ASN A 7 13.34 -14.32 -13.11
C ASN A 7 12.23 -14.19 -12.08
N CYS A 8 12.49 -14.55 -10.83
CA CYS A 8 11.72 -14.00 -9.72
C CYS A 8 12.16 -12.56 -9.55
N ASN A 9 11.34 -11.60 -9.99
CA ASN A 9 11.64 -10.19 -9.80
C ASN A 9 11.61 -9.86 -8.30
N SER A 10 12.70 -9.33 -7.78
CA SER A 10 12.76 -8.74 -6.44
C SER A 10 12.18 -7.33 -6.48
N PHE A 11 11.50 -6.93 -5.41
CA PHE A 11 11.03 -5.57 -5.21
C PHE A 11 11.34 -5.16 -3.77
N TRP A 12 11.43 -3.85 -3.53
CA TRP A 12 11.53 -3.31 -2.18
C TRP A 12 10.16 -2.84 -1.67
N LEU A 13 10.01 -2.87 -0.35
CA LEU A 13 8.81 -2.41 0.34
C LEU A 13 9.22 -1.41 1.41
N GLN A 14 8.57 -0.24 1.42
CA GLN A 14 8.74 0.76 2.46
C GLN A 14 7.41 1.01 3.17
N ALA A 15 7.36 0.69 4.46
CA ALA A 15 6.26 1.05 5.31
C ALA A 15 6.49 2.44 5.92
N THR A 16 5.54 3.35 5.78
CA THR A 16 5.63 4.71 6.34
C THR A 16 4.34 5.11 7.02
N HIS A 17 4.48 5.80 8.15
CA HIS A 17 3.40 6.53 8.81
C HIS A 17 3.81 8.00 8.86
N THR A 18 3.13 8.86 8.11
CA THR A 18 3.48 10.29 8.06
C THR A 18 2.91 11.04 9.26
N ALA A 19 3.52 12.15 9.64
CA ALA A 19 2.92 13.07 10.59
C ALA A 19 1.76 13.84 9.92
N PRO A 20 0.53 13.81 10.46
CA PRO A 20 -0.63 14.47 9.83
C PRO A 20 -0.40 15.94 9.49
N GLU A 21 0.25 16.69 10.38
CA GLU A 21 0.57 18.10 10.26
C GLU A 21 1.68 18.41 9.23
N ASN A 22 2.44 17.41 8.81
CA ASN A 22 3.58 17.56 7.90
C ASN A 22 3.49 16.64 6.68
N THR A 23 2.30 16.09 6.41
CA THR A 23 2.04 15.07 5.40
C THR A 23 2.63 15.40 4.04
N PHE A 24 2.39 16.62 3.53
CA PHE A 24 2.89 17.04 2.22
C PHE A 24 4.42 16.94 2.13
N ASN A 25 5.14 17.51 3.10
CA ASN A 25 6.60 17.53 3.09
C ASN A 25 7.18 16.12 3.27
N GLU A 26 6.61 15.31 4.16
CA GLU A 26 7.10 13.94 4.35
C GLU A 26 6.89 13.08 3.11
N ILE A 27 5.74 13.16 2.44
CA ILE A 27 5.53 12.47 1.16
C ILE A 27 6.50 13.00 0.09
N GLN A 28 6.78 14.30 0.09
CA GLN A 28 7.72 14.90 -0.85
C GLN A 28 9.18 14.46 -0.61
N ASP A 29 9.57 14.30 0.65
CA ASP A 29 10.89 13.79 1.06
C ASP A 29 11.02 12.29 0.76
N LEU A 30 9.95 11.51 0.92
CA LEU A 30 9.90 10.10 0.50
C LEU A 30 10.20 9.97 -0.99
N TYR A 31 9.70 10.86 -1.84
CA TYR A 31 10.03 10.86 -3.26
C TYR A 31 11.53 11.01 -3.48
N LEU A 32 12.17 12.00 -2.85
CA LEU A 32 13.62 12.19 -2.93
C LEU A 32 14.40 10.97 -2.40
N PHE A 33 13.88 10.32 -1.37
CA PHE A 33 14.47 9.14 -0.77
C PHE A 33 14.49 7.94 -1.73
N THR A 34 13.47 7.76 -2.60
CA THR A 34 13.43 6.65 -3.57
C THR A 34 14.60 6.65 -4.56
N PHE A 35 15.23 7.80 -4.79
CA PHE A 35 16.37 7.93 -5.71
C PHE A 35 17.74 7.90 -5.02
N ARG A 36 17.78 7.69 -3.70
CA ARG A 36 19.05 7.55 -2.99
C ARG A 36 19.74 6.22 -3.33
N SER A 37 21.07 6.23 -3.27
CA SER A 37 21.94 5.09 -3.56
C SER A 37 21.57 3.80 -2.82
N ASP A 38 21.00 3.93 -1.61
CA ASP A 38 20.62 2.79 -0.79
C ASP A 38 19.44 2.02 -1.41
N TYR A 39 18.53 2.68 -2.12
CA TYR A 39 17.45 2.01 -2.86
C TYR A 39 17.95 1.39 -4.16
N LEU A 40 18.91 2.04 -4.81
CA LEU A 40 19.64 1.45 -5.95
C LEU A 40 20.42 0.20 -5.53
N SER A 41 20.83 0.10 -4.25
CA SER A 41 21.56 -1.06 -3.73
C SER A 41 20.73 -2.34 -3.67
N PHE A 42 19.39 -2.25 -3.70
CA PHE A 42 18.52 -3.42 -3.80
C PHE A 42 18.55 -4.08 -5.19
N GLY A 43 19.19 -3.46 -6.19
CA GLY A 43 19.36 -4.03 -7.53
C GLY A 43 18.04 -4.13 -8.31
N THR A 44 17.00 -3.43 -7.87
CA THR A 44 15.68 -3.41 -8.51
C THR A 44 15.08 -2.02 -8.45
N THR A 45 14.34 -1.66 -9.49
CA THR A 45 13.51 -0.44 -9.56
C THR A 45 12.04 -0.74 -9.23
N ASP A 46 11.68 -2.00 -8.95
CA ASP A 46 10.33 -2.34 -8.47
C ASP A 46 10.20 -2.00 -7.00
N GLY A 47 9.21 -1.18 -6.67
CA GLY A 47 9.03 -0.64 -5.33
C GLY A 47 7.59 -0.34 -4.97
N ILE A 48 7.27 -0.54 -3.70
CA ILE A 48 6.00 -0.12 -3.11
C ILE A 48 6.31 0.67 -1.83
N ILE A 49 5.75 1.87 -1.72
CA ILE A 49 5.63 2.60 -0.46
C ILE A 49 4.20 2.43 0.01
N LEU A 50 3.95 2.08 1.28
CA LEU A 50 2.60 1.94 1.81
C LEU A 50 2.50 2.29 3.29
N GLY A 51 1.29 2.59 3.74
CA GLY A 51 0.96 2.77 5.15
C GLY A 51 -0.04 3.91 5.35
N ASN A 52 -0.13 4.39 6.59
CA ASN A 52 -0.91 5.58 6.91
C ASN A 52 -0.15 6.83 6.45
N LEU A 53 -0.40 7.23 5.20
CA LEU A 53 0.26 8.39 4.60
C LEU A 53 -0.47 9.70 4.89
N ASN A 54 -1.59 9.66 5.62
CA ASN A 54 -2.48 10.81 5.84
C ASN A 54 -2.86 11.52 4.52
N ALA A 55 -2.92 10.78 3.41
CA ALA A 55 -2.94 11.33 2.04
C ALA A 55 -4.30 11.88 1.58
N ASP A 56 -5.14 12.35 2.50
CA ASP A 56 -6.48 12.86 2.20
C ASP A 56 -6.97 13.91 3.21
N CYS A 57 -8.12 14.51 2.91
CA CYS A 57 -8.86 15.43 3.76
C CYS A 57 -8.01 16.63 4.19
N SER A 58 -8.11 17.03 5.46
CA SER A 58 -7.43 18.22 5.98
C SER A 58 -5.91 18.08 6.05
N TYR A 59 -5.37 16.86 5.99
CA TYR A 59 -3.92 16.62 6.09
C TYR A 59 -3.21 16.76 4.74
N LEU A 60 -3.94 16.52 3.64
CA LEU A 60 -3.45 16.74 2.30
C LEU A 60 -4.57 17.27 1.41
N SER A 61 -4.52 18.57 1.09
CA SER A 61 -5.51 19.22 0.23
C SER A 61 -5.48 18.69 -1.21
N ASP A 62 -6.52 18.93 -2.01
CA ASP A 62 -6.51 18.53 -3.43
C ASP A 62 -5.42 19.27 -4.21
N GLU A 63 -5.20 20.54 -3.86
CA GLU A 63 -4.18 21.38 -4.46
C GLU A 63 -2.77 20.87 -4.14
N ASP A 64 -2.51 20.48 -2.89
CA ASP A 64 -1.21 19.96 -2.47
C ASP A 64 -0.97 18.55 -3.03
N PHE A 65 -2.01 17.71 -3.06
CA PHE A 65 -1.93 16.40 -3.73
C PHE A 65 -1.53 16.56 -5.21
N GLN A 66 -2.08 17.55 -5.92
CA GLN A 66 -1.71 17.83 -7.30
C GLN A 66 -0.24 18.23 -7.48
N LYS A 67 0.38 18.83 -6.46
CA LYS A 67 1.78 19.28 -6.47
C LYS A 67 2.78 18.18 -6.12
N LEU A 68 2.34 17.09 -5.49
CA LEU A 68 3.24 16.00 -5.09
C LEU A 68 4.00 15.44 -6.29
N SER A 69 5.32 15.24 -6.14
CA SER A 69 6.12 14.61 -7.18
C SER A 69 5.62 13.19 -7.53
N PHE A 70 5.17 12.41 -6.54
CA PHE A 70 4.55 11.10 -6.80
C PHE A 70 3.25 11.14 -7.61
N ASN A 71 2.54 12.28 -7.62
CA ASN A 71 1.33 12.44 -8.42
C ASN A 71 1.64 12.97 -9.83
N THR A 72 2.73 13.70 -10.00
CA THR A 72 3.11 14.34 -11.27
C THR A 72 4.07 13.51 -12.11
N ASP A 73 4.91 12.69 -11.48
CA ASP A 73 5.82 11.77 -12.16
C ASP A 73 5.06 10.52 -12.66
N PRO A 74 4.99 10.28 -13.99
CA PRO A 74 4.29 9.13 -14.56
C PRO A 74 4.86 7.77 -14.15
N ALA A 75 6.11 7.73 -13.66
CA ALA A 75 6.74 6.54 -13.12
C ALA A 75 6.07 6.04 -11.84
N PHE A 76 5.26 6.88 -11.18
CA PHE A 76 4.55 6.51 -9.96
C PHE A 76 3.04 6.47 -10.17
N SER A 77 2.36 5.82 -9.24
CA SER A 77 0.90 5.92 -9.10
C SER A 77 0.47 5.59 -7.68
N PHE A 78 -0.46 6.40 -7.17
CA PHE A 78 -1.23 6.04 -5.97
C PHE A 78 -2.17 4.88 -6.28
N GLY A 79 -2.25 3.91 -5.37
CA GLY A 79 -3.08 2.72 -5.50
C GLY A 79 -4.55 2.96 -5.21
N LEU A 80 -4.85 3.85 -4.26
CA LEU A 80 -6.21 4.28 -3.95
C LEU A 80 -6.45 5.72 -4.42
N LYS A 81 -7.63 5.94 -5.00
CA LYS A 81 -8.07 7.29 -5.37
C LYS A 81 -8.55 8.03 -4.12
N LYS A 82 -8.09 9.28 -3.99
CA LYS A 82 -8.52 10.22 -2.96
C LYS A 82 -10.06 10.33 -2.90
N GLY A 83 -10.63 10.25 -1.71
CA GLY A 83 -12.09 10.31 -1.44
C GLY A 83 -12.93 9.14 -1.96
N ALA A 84 -12.40 8.19 -2.74
CA ALA A 84 -13.17 7.08 -3.31
C ALA A 84 -13.32 5.90 -2.35
N ASN A 85 -12.37 5.72 -1.44
CA ASN A 85 -12.30 4.57 -0.53
C ASN A 85 -11.85 5.04 0.86
N SER A 86 -12.80 5.26 1.78
CA SER A 86 -12.44 5.66 3.14
C SER A 86 -11.64 4.56 3.82
N THR A 87 -10.49 4.92 4.37
CA THR A 87 -9.68 4.06 5.24
C THR A 87 -9.97 4.33 6.71
N SER A 88 -10.88 5.24 7.03
CA SER A 88 -11.29 5.53 8.40
C SER A 88 -12.49 4.70 8.85
N VAL A 89 -12.47 4.21 10.08
CA VAL A 89 -13.59 3.52 10.72
C VAL A 89 -14.69 4.48 11.19
N TYR A 90 -14.37 5.76 11.38
CA TYR A 90 -15.34 6.76 11.80
C TYR A 90 -16.41 6.99 10.71
N ARG A 91 -17.68 6.75 11.05
CA ARG A 91 -18.80 6.76 10.07
C ARG A 91 -19.01 8.07 9.32
N ASN A 92 -18.55 9.18 9.88
CA ASN A 92 -18.68 10.53 9.33
C ASN A 92 -17.39 11.03 8.66
N ILE A 93 -16.36 10.19 8.57
CA ILE A 93 -15.07 10.53 7.98
C ILE A 93 -14.89 9.68 6.72
N SER A 94 -14.82 10.34 5.57
CA SER A 94 -14.56 9.70 4.29
C SER A 94 -13.19 10.15 3.77
N CYS A 95 -12.13 9.62 4.38
CA CYS A 95 -10.75 9.98 4.09
C CYS A 95 -9.93 8.75 3.72
N THR A 96 -9.17 8.84 2.63
CA THR A 96 -8.20 7.84 2.17
C THR A 96 -6.82 8.12 2.79
N TYR A 97 -6.68 8.01 4.11
CA TYR A 97 -5.42 8.30 4.80
C TYR A 97 -4.34 7.26 4.48
N ASP A 98 -4.73 5.99 4.52
CA ASP A 98 -3.87 4.87 4.15
C ASP A 98 -3.84 4.76 2.63
N ASN A 99 -2.64 4.70 2.07
CA ASN A 99 -2.47 4.55 0.64
C ASN A 99 -1.19 3.78 0.36
N LEU A 100 -1.02 3.43 -0.91
CA LEU A 100 0.19 2.85 -1.42
C LEU A 100 0.61 3.61 -2.68
N ILE A 101 1.91 3.78 -2.86
CA ILE A 101 2.52 4.41 -4.02
C ILE A 101 3.35 3.35 -4.70
N LEU A 102 2.96 3.02 -5.93
CA LEU A 102 3.65 2.06 -6.78
C LEU A 102 4.71 2.80 -7.58
N TYR A 103 5.94 2.32 -7.54
CA TYR A 103 6.91 2.61 -8.59
C TYR A 103 6.61 1.67 -9.76
N LYS A 104 6.06 2.20 -10.85
CA LYS A 104 5.75 1.47 -12.08
C LYS A 104 7.05 1.04 -12.77
N SER A 105 7.61 -0.06 -12.29
CA SER A 105 8.52 -0.87 -13.09
C SER A 105 7.71 -2.03 -13.69
N ILE A 106 8.08 -2.41 -14.92
CA ILE A 106 7.37 -3.36 -15.79
C ILE A 106 7.25 -4.77 -15.15
N ALA A 107 7.93 -5.01 -14.05
CA ALA A 107 8.18 -6.32 -13.47
C ALA A 107 7.25 -6.71 -12.30
N LEU A 108 6.51 -5.77 -11.69
CA LEU A 108 5.60 -6.03 -10.57
C LEU A 108 4.12 -5.89 -10.97
N GLU A 109 3.43 -7.02 -11.17
CA GLU A 109 1.98 -7.04 -11.42
C GLU A 109 1.24 -6.94 -10.08
N VAL A 110 0.89 -5.71 -9.68
CA VAL A 110 0.03 -5.42 -8.53
C VAL A 110 -1.42 -5.26 -9.00
N THR A 111 -2.32 -6.00 -8.37
CA THR A 111 -3.75 -6.05 -8.70
C THR A 111 -4.60 -6.03 -7.43
N ASP A 112 -5.91 -5.89 -7.58
CA ASP A 112 -6.88 -6.04 -6.49
C ASP A 112 -6.60 -5.11 -5.29
N ILE A 113 -6.23 -3.86 -5.58
CA ILE A 113 -5.99 -2.85 -4.55
C ILE A 113 -7.34 -2.38 -4.01
N HIS A 114 -7.60 -2.60 -2.73
CA HIS A 114 -8.86 -2.22 -2.11
C HIS A 114 -8.72 -2.02 -0.60
N VAL A 115 -9.72 -1.39 0.00
CA VAL A 115 -9.84 -1.26 1.46
C VAL A 115 -10.60 -2.46 2.01
N TYR A 116 -10.04 -3.14 3.00
CA TYR A 116 -10.73 -4.21 3.72
C TYR A 116 -11.57 -3.65 4.87
N ASN A 117 -12.86 -3.48 4.62
CA ASN A 117 -13.80 -3.04 5.65
C ASN A 117 -14.15 -4.19 6.61
N PHE A 118 -13.32 -4.40 7.64
CA PHE A 118 -13.55 -5.43 8.64
C PHE A 118 -14.83 -5.23 9.45
N SER A 119 -15.34 -3.99 9.56
CA SER A 119 -16.60 -3.71 10.25
C SER A 119 -17.76 -4.40 9.53
N LEU A 120 -17.81 -4.24 8.22
CA LEU A 120 -18.80 -4.90 7.36
C LEU A 120 -18.56 -6.41 7.30
N ALA A 121 -17.31 -6.84 7.07
CA ALA A 121 -16.97 -8.25 6.90
C ALA A 121 -17.24 -9.10 8.16
N LEU A 122 -17.12 -8.50 9.34
CA LEU A 122 -17.32 -9.17 10.63
C LEU A 122 -18.63 -8.79 11.33
N GLY A 123 -19.47 -7.96 10.71
CA GLY A 123 -20.75 -7.51 11.26
C GLY A 123 -20.62 -6.72 12.57
N LYS A 124 -19.57 -5.90 12.70
CA LYS A 124 -19.26 -5.13 13.92
C LYS A 124 -19.92 -3.76 13.91
N ASP A 125 -20.36 -3.31 15.09
CA ASP A 125 -20.76 -1.91 15.28
C ASP A 125 -19.55 -0.96 15.36
N SER A 126 -19.80 0.34 15.45
CA SER A 126 -18.71 1.33 15.49
C SER A 126 -17.79 1.16 16.70
N SER A 127 -18.33 0.85 17.89
CA SER A 127 -17.52 0.71 19.10
C SER A 127 -16.65 -0.54 19.04
N GLN A 128 -17.20 -1.65 18.57
CA GLN A 128 -16.46 -2.89 18.36
C GLN A 128 -15.38 -2.75 17.28
N SER A 129 -15.64 -1.95 16.26
CA SER A 129 -14.70 -1.71 15.17
C SER A 129 -13.55 -0.81 15.61
N LEU A 130 -13.86 0.29 16.30
CA LEU A 130 -12.86 1.19 16.89
C LEU A 130 -12.01 0.50 17.96
N ALA A 131 -12.54 -0.52 18.64
CA ALA A 131 -11.74 -1.35 19.56
C ALA A 131 -10.68 -2.21 18.85
N ILE A 132 -10.82 -2.43 17.54
CA ILE A 132 -9.81 -3.11 16.72
C ILE A 132 -8.80 -2.10 16.18
N SER A 133 -9.29 -1.07 15.51
CA SER A 133 -8.50 -0.02 14.88
C SER A 133 -9.41 1.13 14.48
N GLU A 134 -8.87 2.34 14.37
CA GLU A 134 -9.56 3.47 13.73
C GLU A 134 -9.30 3.57 12.22
N HIS A 135 -8.40 2.72 11.70
CA HIS A 135 -8.08 2.57 10.28
C HIS A 135 -8.45 1.18 9.76
N TYR A 136 -9.01 1.12 8.55
CA TYR A 136 -9.18 -0.10 7.77
C TYR A 136 -7.87 -0.45 7.04
N PRO A 137 -7.51 -1.74 6.94
CA PRO A 137 -6.39 -2.17 6.11
C PRO A 137 -6.61 -1.85 4.63
N ILE A 138 -5.52 -1.55 3.95
CA ILE A 138 -5.43 -1.59 2.48
C ILE A 138 -4.80 -2.91 2.07
N GLU A 139 -5.45 -3.61 1.15
CA GLU A 139 -5.02 -4.92 0.66
C GLU A 139 -4.70 -4.84 -0.83
N MET A 140 -3.74 -5.67 -1.26
CA MET A 140 -3.38 -5.82 -2.67
C MET A 140 -2.90 -7.24 -2.95
N LYS A 141 -3.00 -7.67 -4.21
CA LYS A 141 -2.41 -8.91 -4.70
C LYS A 141 -1.19 -8.61 -5.56
N ILE A 142 -0.07 -9.25 -5.20
CA ILE A 142 1.16 -9.18 -5.96
C ILE A 142 1.36 -10.54 -6.63
N LYS A 143 1.44 -10.53 -7.97
CA LYS A 143 1.76 -11.75 -8.72
C LYS A 143 3.26 -11.82 -8.94
N ALA A 144 3.94 -12.58 -8.09
CA ALA A 144 5.33 -12.93 -8.30
C ALA A 144 5.42 -14.04 -9.36
N CYS A 145 6.41 -13.97 -10.25
CA CYS A 145 6.80 -15.12 -11.06
C CYS A 145 7.18 -16.26 -10.11
N ALA A 146 6.31 -17.26 -9.97
CA ALA A 146 6.58 -18.42 -9.16
C ALA A 146 7.67 -19.23 -9.85
N SER A 147 8.88 -19.26 -9.28
CA SER A 147 9.71 -20.44 -9.46
C SER A 147 8.89 -21.64 -8.99
N SER A 148 8.86 -22.70 -9.81
CA SER A 148 8.21 -23.95 -9.48
C SER A 148 8.93 -24.61 -8.30
N VAL A 149 8.74 -24.08 -7.09
CA VAL A 149 9.08 -24.76 -5.85
C VAL A 149 7.82 -25.52 -5.48
N SER A 150 7.89 -26.83 -5.62
CA SER A 150 6.92 -27.76 -5.06
C SER A 150 6.73 -27.43 -3.58
N ARG A 151 5.65 -26.74 -3.24
CA ARG A 151 5.24 -26.58 -1.84
C ARG A 151 4.74 -27.95 -1.38
N GLU A 152 5.56 -28.66 -0.61
CA GLU A 152 5.03 -29.70 0.28
C GLU A 152 3.94 -29.05 1.15
N PRO A 153 2.72 -29.64 1.22
CA PRO A 153 1.65 -29.05 1.99
C PRO A 153 2.06 -28.95 3.46
N PHE A 154 2.00 -27.74 4.00
CA PHE A 154 2.13 -27.51 5.43
C PHE A 154 0.93 -28.16 6.11
N LEU A 155 1.11 -29.41 6.56
CA LEU A 155 0.11 -30.13 7.33
C LEU A 155 -0.26 -29.28 8.55
N THR A 156 -1.52 -28.87 8.57
CA THR A 156 -2.17 -28.14 9.67
C THR A 156 -2.15 -28.99 10.94
N LYS A 157 -1.13 -28.82 11.79
CA LYS A 157 -1.25 -29.24 13.18
C LYS A 157 -2.16 -28.26 13.91
N ASN A 158 -3.45 -28.63 13.95
CA ASN A 158 -4.48 -28.26 14.90
C ASN A 158 -4.07 -27.21 15.95
N ARG A 159 -4.43 -25.94 15.73
CA ARG A 159 -4.71 -25.01 16.82
C ARG A 159 -6.22 -24.82 16.88
N LYS A 160 -6.84 -25.45 17.88
CA LYS A 160 -8.17 -25.08 18.34
C LYS A 160 -8.02 -23.75 19.09
N PHE A 161 -8.85 -22.78 18.75
CA PHE A 161 -9.16 -21.64 19.61
C PHE A 161 -9.98 -22.13 20.81
#